data_AF-A0A7X9AHM8-F1
#
_entry.id   AF-A0A7X9AHM8-F1
#
_cell.length_a   1.000
_cell.length_b   1.000
_cell.length_c   1.000
_cell.angle_alpha   90.00
_cell.angle_beta   90.00
_cell.angle_gamma   90.00
#
_symmetry.space_group_name_H-M   'P 1'
#
loop_
_entity.id
_entity.type
_entity.pdbx_description
1 polymer ?
#
loop_
_entity_poly.entity_id
_entity_poly.type
_entity_poly.pdbx_seq_one_letter_code
_entity_poly.pdbx_strand_id
1 'polypeptide(L)' 'DIKIKSGLLFIAEKLKLPIIPVGTDSGLYWPKKGWIKSGTANLWFENLLPSTATKEEIAKAIGKHSA' A
#
# COMPACT_ATOMS: atom_id res chain seq x y z
N ASP A 1 5.29 10.63 4.57
CA ASP A 1 3.86 10.50 4.21
C ASP A 1 3.64 9.96 2.81
N ILE A 2 3.02 8.77 2.73
CA ILE A 2 2.55 8.17 1.48
C ILE A 2 1.34 8.98 1.00
N LYS A 3 1.48 9.68 -0.12
CA LYS A 3 0.38 10.45 -0.72
C LYS A 3 -0.51 9.55 -1.58
N ILE A 4 -1.63 9.10 -1.02
CA ILE A 4 -2.64 8.33 -1.76
C ILE A 4 -3.45 9.27 -2.67
N LYS A 5 -3.52 8.95 -3.96
CA LYS A 5 -4.34 9.71 -4.92
C LYS A 5 -5.83 9.52 -4.63
N SER A 6 -6.62 10.58 -4.79
CA SER A 6 -8.06 10.58 -4.53
C SER A 6 -8.83 9.53 -5.32
N GLY A 7 -8.49 9.32 -6.59
CA GLY A 7 -9.17 8.35 -7.46
C GLY A 7 -8.88 6.88 -7.14
N LEU A 8 -7.90 6.56 -6.28
CA LEU A 8 -7.52 5.17 -6.00
C LEU A 8 -8.66 4.39 -5.31
N LEU A 9 -9.46 5.06 -4.49
CA LEU A 9 -10.51 4.42 -3.69
C LEU A 9 -11.86 4.32 -4.41
N PHE A 10 -11.97 4.88 -5.61
CA PHE A 10 -13.22 4.94 -6.36
C PHE A 10 -13.82 3.55 -6.60
N ILE A 11 -12.99 2.56 -6.94
CA ILE A 11 -13.46 1.19 -7.22
C ILE A 11 -14.02 0.55 -5.95
N ALA A 12 -13.31 0.67 -4.82
CA ALA A 12 -13.76 0.13 -3.54
C ALA A 12 -15.07 0.78 -3.09
N GLU A 13 -15.20 2.11 -3.26
CA GLU A 13 -16.42 2.85 -2.94
C GLU A 13 -17.62 2.39 -3.78
N LYS A 14 -17.45 2.27 -5.11
CA LYS A 14 -18.57 1.91 -6.00
C LYS A 14 -18.98 0.45 -5.90
N LEU A 15 -18.04 -0.45 -5.71
CA LEU A 15 -18.31 -1.88 -5.59
C LEU A 15 -18.61 -2.32 -4.16
N LYS A 16 -18.43 -1.44 -3.16
CA LYS A 16 -18.61 -1.71 -1.72
C LYS A 16 -17.78 -2.92 -1.26
N LEU A 17 -16.60 -3.10 -1.84
CA LEU A 17 -15.71 -4.21 -1.54
C LEU A 17 -14.71 -3.82 -0.44
N PRO A 18 -14.34 -4.76 0.44
CA PRO A 18 -13.31 -4.50 1.43
C PRO A 18 -11.94 -4.31 0.77
N ILE A 19 -11.06 -3.60 1.46
CA ILE A 19 -9.71 -3.24 1.00
C ILE A 19 -8.71 -4.07 1.82
N ILE A 20 -7.74 -4.71 1.16
CA ILE A 20 -6.61 -5.36 1.83
C ILE A 20 -5.37 -4.49 1.61
N PRO A 21 -4.87 -3.79 2.64
CA PRO A 21 -3.61 -3.07 2.54
C PRO A 21 -2.45 -4.07 2.47
N VAL A 22 -1.52 -3.81 1.54
CA VAL A 22 -0.31 -4.63 1.38
C VAL A 22 0.91 -3.73 1.37
N GLY A 23 1.85 -3.98 2.27
CA GLY A 23 3.16 -3.32 2.31
C GLY A 23 4.22 -4.14 1.58
N THR A 24 5.24 -3.49 1.03
CA THR A 24 6.42 -4.15 0.45
C THR A 24 7.68 -3.29 0.58
N ASP A 25 8.82 -3.95 0.78
CA ASP A 25 10.15 -3.33 0.83
C ASP A 25 10.93 -3.48 -0.50
N SER A 26 10.26 -3.92 -1.57
CA SER A 26 10.88 -4.16 -2.88
C SER A 26 11.67 -2.97 -3.42
N GLY A 27 11.30 -1.74 -3.06
CA GLY A 27 12.02 -0.51 -3.42
C GLY A 27 13.47 -0.47 -2.93
N LEU A 28 13.84 -1.24 -1.90
CA LEU A 28 15.23 -1.40 -1.46
C LEU A 28 16.10 -2.11 -2.49
N TYR A 29 15.51 -2.99 -3.31
CA TYR A 29 16.21 -3.85 -4.28
C TYR A 29 15.94 -3.43 -5.73
N TRP A 30 14.73 -2.94 -5.98
CA TRP A 30 14.26 -2.44 -7.27
C TRP A 30 13.73 -1.01 -7.14
N PRO A 31 14.62 -0.01 -6.97
CA PRO A 31 14.19 1.37 -6.80
C PRO A 31 13.72 1.98 -8.12
N LYS A 32 12.84 2.98 -8.05
CA LYS A 32 12.38 3.75 -9.23
C LYS A 32 13.53 4.49 -9.94
N LYS A 33 14.58 4.85 -9.20
CA LYS A 33 15.81 5.49 -9.70
C LYS A 33 17.01 4.81 -9.05
N GLY A 34 18.05 4.52 -9.83
CA GLY A 34 19.27 3.86 -9.36
C GLY A 34 19.41 2.44 -9.88
N TRP A 35 20.38 1.70 -9.33
CA TRP A 35 20.71 0.35 -9.76
C TRP A 35 19.86 -0.68 -9.05
N ILE A 36 19.42 -1.69 -9.82
CA ILE A 36 18.76 -2.88 -9.27
C ILE A 36 19.83 -3.75 -8.62
N LYS A 37 19.52 -4.30 -7.45
CA LYS A 37 20.39 -5.26 -6.75
C LYS A 37 19.61 -6.50 -6.33
N SER A 38 20.30 -7.63 -6.26
CA SER A 38 19.73 -8.89 -5.78
C SER A 38 19.37 -8.81 -4.30
N GLY A 39 18.33 -9.53 -3.90
CA GLY A 39 17.89 -9.66 -2.51
C GLY A 39 16.50 -10.26 -2.42
N THR A 40 15.92 -10.22 -1.22
CA THR A 40 14.58 -10.76 -0.94
C THR A 40 13.64 -9.62 -0.59
N ALA A 41 12.60 -9.44 -1.39
CA ALA A 41 11.52 -8.51 -1.08
C ALA A 41 10.44 -9.21 -0.23
N ASN A 42 10.01 -8.54 0.82
CA ASN A 42 8.96 -8.99 1.71
C ASN A 42 7.61 -8.37 1.30
N LEU A 43 6.55 -9.11 1.59
CA LEU A 43 5.16 -8.69 1.44
C LEU A 43 4.45 -8.85 2.78
N TRP A 44 3.79 -7.80 3.24
CA TRP A 44 3.01 -7.81 4.48
C TRP A 44 1.56 -7.54 4.14
N PHE A 45 0.71 -8.51 4.45
CA PHE A 45 -0.74 -8.37 4.37
C PHE A 45 -1.25 -7.83 5.70
N GLU A 46 -1.96 -6.71 5.65
CA GLU A 46 -2.59 -6.12 6.84
C GLU A 46 -4.05 -6.54 6.96
N ASN A 47 -4.66 -6.18 8.08
CA ASN A 47 -6.07 -6.43 8.32
C ASN A 47 -6.94 -5.79 7.23
N LEU A 48 -8.01 -6.50 6.88
CA LEU A 48 -9.07 -6.00 6.00
C LEU A 48 -9.62 -4.67 6.54
N LEU A 49 -9.73 -3.70 5.65
CA LEU A 49 -10.39 -2.43 5.88
C LEU A 49 -11.75 -2.41 5.17
N PRO A 50 -12.76 -1.73 5.75
CA PRO A 50 -14.04 -1.56 5.07
C PRO A 50 -13.89 -0.71 3.81
N SER A 51 -14.85 -0.81 2.89
CA SER A 51 -14.88 0.01 1.67
C SER A 51 -14.99 1.51 1.94
N THR A 52 -15.38 1.89 3.16
CA THR A 52 -15.53 3.26 3.64
C THR A 52 -14.29 3.79 4.37
N ALA A 53 -13.19 3.02 4.40
CA ALA A 53 -11.96 3.45 5.07
C ALA A 53 -11.40 4.74 4.45
N THR A 54 -10.94 5.62 5.32
CA THR A 54 -10.35 6.91 4.96
C THR A 54 -8.98 6.72 4.32
N LYS A 55 -8.50 7.74 3.60
CA LYS A 55 -7.16 7.69 2.99
C LYS A 55 -6.07 7.60 4.05
N GLU A 56 -6.30 8.23 5.19
CA GLU A 56 -5.40 8.27 6.33
C GLU A 56 -5.26 6.88 6.96
N GLU A 57 -6.37 6.17 7.14
CA GLU A 57 -6.36 4.78 7.64
C GLU A 57 -5.62 3.84 6.69
N ILE A 58 -5.86 3.98 5.39
CA ILE A 58 -5.21 3.16 4.36
C ILE A 58 -3.71 3.50 4.29
N ALA A 59 -3.35 4.79 4.32
CA ALA A 59 -1.95 5.23 4.30
C ALA A 59 -1.21 4.75 5.55
N LYS A 60 -1.86 4.78 6.72
CA LYS A 60 -1.31 4.27 7.97
C LYS A 60 -1.10 2.76 7.91
N ALA A 61 -2.07 2.00 7.38
CA ALA A 61 -1.95 0.55 7.25
C ALA A 61 -0.80 0.15 6.31
N ILE A 62 -0.69 0.77 5.14
CA ILE A 62 0.41 0.50 4.19
C ILE A 62 1.76 1.00 4.74
N GLY A 63 1.76 2.12 5.46
CA GLY A 63 2.95 2.75 6.03
C GLY A 63 3.59 1.98 7.18
N LYS A 64 2.88 1.00 7.79
CA LYS A 64 3.36 0.24 8.95
C LYS A 64 4.66 -0.53 8.70
N HIS A 65 4.90 -0.92 7.45
CA HIS A 65 6.10 -1.65 7.03
C HIS A 65 6.92 -0.87 5.98
N SER A 66 6.59 0.41 5.76
CA SER A 66 7.40 1.26 4.90
C SER A 66 8.63 1.74 5.68
N ALA A 67 9.82 1.38 5.19
CA ALA A 67 11.10 1.88 5.67
C ALA A 67 11.32 3.35 5.29
#